data_AF-C7H4N2-F1
#
_entry.id   AF-C7H4N2-F1
#
_cell.length_a   1.000
_cell.length_b   1.000
_cell.length_c   1.000
_cell.angle_alpha   90.00
_cell.angle_beta   90.00
_cell.angle_gamma   90.00
#
_symmetry.space_group_name_H-M   'P 1'
#
loop_
_entity.id
_entity.type
_entity.pdbx_description
1 polymer ?
#
loop_
_entity_poly.entity_id
_entity_poly.type
_entity_poly.pdbx_seq_one_letter_code
_entity_poly.pdbx_strand_id
1 'polypeptide(L)'
;MEASFVAVQVGSGVNISARSLGAVNVQVIMESLGGGGHQTMAAAQLKHITPEAARARIQTAIDQYRESQKKPLSKNEPESRKKEKQG
;
A
#
# COMPACT_ATOMS: atom_id res chain seq x y z
N MET A 1 12.83 4.92 -12.60
CA MET A 1 11.91 5.30 -11.52
C MET A 1 10.52 4.81 -11.91
N GLU A 2 9.90 3.93 -11.13
CA GLU A 2 8.64 3.24 -11.53
C GLU A 2 7.37 4.01 -11.11
N ALA A 3 7.46 4.77 -10.01
CA ALA A 3 6.45 5.70 -9.55
C ALA A 3 7.08 6.85 -8.74
N SER A 4 6.37 7.96 -8.66
CA SER A 4 6.75 9.16 -7.91
C SER A 4 5.57 9.63 -7.06
N PHE A 5 5.87 10.04 -5.82
CA PHE A 5 4.91 10.56 -4.85
C PHE A 5 5.37 11.93 -4.38
N VAL A 6 4.47 12.92 -4.42
CA VAL A 6 4.74 14.28 -3.97
C VAL A 6 3.72 14.63 -2.90
N ALA A 7 4.21 15.05 -1.73
CA ALA A 7 3.39 15.49 -0.61
C ALA A 7 3.60 16.99 -0.38
N VAL A 8 2.51 17.75 -0.32
CA VAL A 8 2.52 19.22 -0.14
C VAL A 8 1.62 19.58 1.02
N GLN A 9 2.14 20.34 1.99
CA GLN A 9 1.32 20.89 3.07
C GLN A 9 0.34 21.92 2.51
N VAL A 10 -0.94 21.76 2.80
CA VAL A 10 -2.00 22.69 2.42
C VAL A 10 -2.89 22.94 3.64
N GLY A 11 -2.77 24.13 4.23
CA GLY A 11 -3.46 24.48 5.47
C GLY A 11 -3.05 23.55 6.62
N SER A 12 -4.02 22.92 7.28
CA SER A 12 -3.80 21.96 8.36
C SER A 12 -3.63 20.50 7.89
N GLY A 13 -3.57 20.26 6.58
CA GLY A 13 -3.45 18.92 6.01
C GLY A 13 -2.37 18.81 4.94
N VAL A 14 -2.25 17.63 4.33
CA VAL A 14 -1.27 17.32 3.30
C VAL A 14 -1.99 16.74 2.08
N ASN A 15 -1.72 17.32 0.91
CA ASN A 15 -2.15 16.79 -0.37
C ASN A 15 -1.04 15.92 -0.95
N ILE A 16 -1.40 14.76 -1.46
CA ILE A 16 -0.48 13.77 -2.01
C ILE A 16 -0.86 13.51 -3.46
N SER A 17 0.10 13.65 -4.36
CA SER A 17 -0.04 13.29 -5.77
C SER A 17 0.90 12.13 -6.11
N ALA A 18 0.39 11.13 -6.81
CA ALA A 18 1.15 9.96 -7.24
C ALA A 18 1.05 9.77 -8.75
N ARG A 19 2.19 9.47 -9.39
CA ARG A 19 2.28 9.14 -10.82
C ARG A 19 3.15 7.93 -11.04
N SER A 20 2.79 7.07 -12.00
CA SER A 20 3.57 5.91 -12.42
C SER A 20 3.65 5.82 -13.94
N LEU A 21 4.69 5.16 -14.44
CA LEU A 21 4.82 4.77 -15.84
C LEU A 21 4.07 3.47 -16.19
N GLY A 22 3.30 2.91 -15.25
CA GLY A 22 2.45 1.72 -15.46
C GLY A 22 2.92 0.46 -14.72
N ALA A 23 4.16 0.44 -14.22
CA ALA A 23 4.68 -0.69 -13.45
C ALA A 23 4.08 -0.78 -12.02
N VAL A 24 3.64 0.35 -11.46
CA VAL A 24 3.08 0.44 -10.11
C VAL A 24 1.66 0.97 -10.20
N ASN A 25 0.70 0.24 -9.64
CA ASN A 25 -0.67 0.69 -9.56
C ASN A 25 -0.82 1.71 -8.41
N VAL A 26 -0.65 2.99 -8.73
CA VAL A 26 -0.70 4.08 -7.72
C VAL A 26 -2.11 4.35 -7.20
N GLN A 27 -3.14 3.90 -7.90
CA GLN A 27 -4.53 3.99 -7.44
C GLN A 27 -4.71 3.24 -6.12
N VAL A 28 -4.32 1.96 -6.07
CA VAL A 28 -4.49 1.09 -4.89
C VAL A 28 -3.72 1.66 -3.68
N ILE A 29 -2.54 2.22 -3.92
CA ILE A 29 -1.74 2.88 -2.88
C ILE A 29 -2.47 4.11 -2.34
N MET A 30 -3.00 4.98 -3.20
CA MET A 30 -3.72 6.18 -2.76
C MET A 30 -5.07 5.87 -2.11
N GLU A 31 -5.77 4.81 -2.55
CA GLU A 31 -7.00 4.32 -1.92
C GLU A 31 -6.77 3.92 -0.46
N SER A 32 -5.65 3.27 -0.15
CA SER A 32 -5.27 2.94 1.24
C SER A 32 -5.07 4.18 2.12
N LEU A 33 -4.77 5.33 1.51
CA LEU A 33 -4.62 6.62 2.18
C LEU A 33 -5.93 7.43 2.21
N GLY A 34 -7.05 6.86 1.74
CA GLY A 34 -8.35 7.53 1.66
C GLY A 34 -8.51 8.44 0.45
N GLY A 35 -7.66 8.26 -0.57
CA GLY A 35 -7.74 8.95 -1.87
C GLY A 35 -8.31 8.06 -2.98
N GLY A 36 -7.88 8.32 -4.21
CA GLY A 36 -8.27 7.55 -5.39
C GLY A 36 -7.70 8.11 -6.69
N GLY A 37 -8.11 7.53 -7.83
CA GLY A 37 -7.70 7.97 -9.17
C GLY A 37 -7.64 6.83 -10.17
N HIS A 38 -6.62 6.84 -11.02
CA HIS A 38 -6.32 5.85 -12.04
C HIS A 38 -5.01 5.11 -11.76
N GLN A 39 -4.81 3.96 -12.42
CA GLN A 39 -3.62 3.12 -12.25
C GLN A 39 -2.28 3.87 -12.30
N THR A 40 -2.15 4.86 -13.18
CA THR A 40 -0.92 5.63 -13.40
C THR A 40 -0.94 7.02 -12.77
N MET A 41 -2.08 7.46 -12.25
CA MET A 41 -2.26 8.80 -11.69
C MET A 41 -3.32 8.78 -10.60
N ALA A 42 -2.94 9.06 -9.37
CA ALA A 42 -3.87 9.09 -8.24
C ALA A 42 -3.48 10.17 -7.24
N ALA A 43 -4.41 10.52 -6.36
CA ALA A 43 -4.18 11.53 -5.32
C ALA A 43 -4.92 11.16 -4.04
N ALA A 44 -4.41 11.66 -2.92
CA ALA A 44 -5.05 11.56 -1.61
C ALA A 44 -4.90 12.88 -0.85
N GLN A 45 -5.85 13.17 0.02
CA GLN A 45 -5.78 14.32 0.92
C GLN A 45 -5.90 13.84 2.36
N LEU A 46 -4.85 14.08 3.14
CA LEU A 46 -4.84 13.77 4.57
C LEU A 46 -5.11 15.06 5.35
N LYS A 47 -6.21 15.06 6.12
CA LYS A 47 -6.60 16.22 6.94
C LYS A 47 -5.94 16.13 8.31
N HIS A 48 -5.64 17.29 8.91
CA HIS A 48 -5.12 17.40 10.28
C HIS A 48 -3.86 16.57 10.54
N ILE A 49 -2.90 16.61 9.61
CA ILE A 49 -1.65 15.85 9.69
C ILE A 49 -0.46 16.76 9.32
N THR A 50 0.71 16.45 9.89
CA THR A 50 1.97 17.11 9.51
C THR A 50 2.60 16.43 8.29
N PRO A 51 3.50 17.12 7.56
CA PRO A 51 4.22 16.53 6.43
C PRO A 51 5.01 15.27 6.80
N GLU A 52 5.60 15.24 7.99
CA GLU A 52 6.40 14.11 8.48
C GLU A 52 5.53 12.88 8.71
N ALA A 53 4.36 13.07 9.34
CA ALA A 53 3.42 11.99 9.56
C ALA A 53 2.77 11.52 8.25
N ALA A 54 2.51 12.43 7.30
CA ALA A 54 2.07 12.07 5.96
C ALA A 54 3.12 11.23 5.22
N ARG A 55 4.41 11.59 5.31
CA ARG A 55 5.51 10.81 4.74
C ARG A 55 5.55 9.38 5.31
N ALA A 56 5.39 9.22 6.62
CA ALA A 56 5.35 7.91 7.25
C ALA A 56 4.17 7.05 6.75
N ARG A 57 2.99 7.64 6.57
CA ARG A 57 1.81 6.96 6.01
C ARG A 57 2.02 6.54 4.56
N ILE A 58 2.60 7.42 3.73
CA ILE A 58 2.92 7.10 2.32
C ILE A 58 3.88 5.92 2.26
N GLN A 59 4.95 5.93 3.07
CA GLN A 59 5.91 4.84 3.11
C GLN A 59 5.23 3.51 3.51
N THR A 60 4.42 3.54 4.56
CA THR A 60 3.68 2.36 5.03
C THR A 60 2.75 1.80 3.95
N ALA A 61 2.01 2.67 3.24
CA ALA A 61 1.13 2.26 2.15
C ALA A 61 1.90 1.64 0.97
N ILE A 62 3.07 2.18 0.63
CA ILE A 62 3.95 1.61 -0.40
C ILE A 62 4.47 0.23 0.04
N ASP A 63 4.90 0.08 1.29
CA ASP A 63 5.42 -1.19 1.81
C ASP A 63 4.33 -2.26 1.82
N GLN A 64 3.13 -1.93 2.30
CA GLN A 64 1.96 -2.81 2.25
C GLN A 64 1.60 -3.21 0.81
N TYR A 65 1.64 -2.27 -0.13
CA TYR A 65 1.43 -2.58 -1.54
C TYR A 65 2.48 -3.58 -2.04
N ARG A 66 3.76 -3.36 -1.75
CA ARG A 66 4.85 -4.26 -2.16
C ARG A 66 4.73 -5.65 -1.54
N GLU A 67 4.33 -5.74 -0.28
CA GLU A 67 4.06 -7.01 0.40
C GLU A 67 2.85 -7.73 -0.21
N SER A 68 1.79 -6.99 -0.57
CA SER A 68 0.62 -7.58 -1.23
C SER A 68 0.94 -8.16 -2.61
N GLN A 69 1.92 -7.58 -3.32
CA GLN A 69 2.41 -8.12 -4.60
C GLN A 69 3.27 -9.38 -4.40
N LYS A 70 3.89 -9.55 -3.23
CA LYS A 70 4.54 -10.79 -2.82
C LYS A 70 3.46 -11.76 -2.31
N LYS A 71 2.67 -12.34 -3.21
CA LYS A 71 1.79 -13.48 -2.83
C LYS A 71 2.64 -14.59 -2.18
N PRO A 72 2.03 -15.38 -1.26
CA PRO A 72 2.75 -16.08 -0.21
C PRO A 72 3.73 -17.09 -0.81
N LEU A 73 4.93 -17.19 -0.23
CA LEU A 73 5.65 -18.46 -0.32
C LEU A 73 4.65 -19.54 0.11
N SER A 74 4.32 -20.43 -0.82
CA SER A 74 3.63 -21.69 -0.62
C SER A 74 3.92 -22.25 0.78
N LYS A 75 3.00 -22.07 1.73
CA LYS A 75 2.93 -22.95 2.91
C LYS A 75 2.35 -24.28 2.44
N ASN A 76 3.17 -25.07 1.76
CA ASN A 76 3.02 -26.51 1.78
C ASN A 76 3.73 -26.98 3.06
N GLU A 77 2.99 -27.03 4.16
CA GLU A 77 3.37 -27.89 5.29
C GLU A 77 2.40 -29.06 5.35
N PRO A 78 2.90 -30.27 5.66
CA PRO A 78 2.26 -31.53 5.33
C PRO A 78 1.06 -31.84 6.22
N GLU A 79 0.00 -32.33 5.59
CA GLU A 79 -1.06 -33.10 6.25
C GLU A 79 -0.43 -34.38 6.84
N SER A 80 -0.26 -34.44 8.15
CA SER A 80 0.02 -35.68 8.88
C SER A 80 -0.44 -35.54 10.33
N ARG A 81 -1.76 -35.53 10.51
CA ARG A 81 -2.36 -35.83 11.80
C ARG A 81 -3.64 -36.65 11.61
N LYS A 82 -3.49 -37.97 11.68
CA LYS A 82 -4.36 -38.83 12.50
C LYS A 82 -3.64 -40.15 12.76
N LYS A 83 -3.19 -40.30 14.01
CA LYS A 83 -2.97 -41.60 14.63
C LYS A 83 -4.34 -42.27 14.71
N GLU A 84 -4.58 -43.31 13.93
CA GLU A 84 -5.62 -44.29 14.25
C GLU A 84 -5.15 -45.05 15.49
N LYS A 85 -5.84 -44.79 16.60
CA LYS A 85 -5.84 -45.66 17.78
C LYS A 85 -7.04 -46.59 17.65
N GLN A 86 -6.74 -47.88 17.63
CA GLN A 86 -7.42 -48.96 18.37
C GLN A 86 -8.94 -49.12 18.15
N GLY A 87 -9.28 -50.13 17.34
CA GLY A 87 -10.42 -51.02 17.56
C GLY A 87 -9.89 -52.43 17.77
#